data_AF-A0A6L9KRY4-F1
#
_entry.id   AF-A0A6L9KRY4-F1
#
_cell.length_a   1.000
_cell.length_b   1.000
_cell.length_c   1.000
_cell.angle_alpha   90.00
_cell.angle_beta   90.00
_cell.angle_gamma   90.00
#
_symmetry.space_group_name_H-M   'P 1'
#
loop_
_entity.id
_entity.type
_entity.pdbx_description
1 polymer ?
#
loop_
_entity_poly.entity_id
_entity_poly.type
_entity_poly.pdbx_seq_one_letter_code
_entity_poly.pdbx_strand_id
1 'polypeptide(L)'
;LGEKLSGLDFETAAKMAGSRFSLMSGGVARLHRALTQFMLDTHTQKHGYTECYVPYVVLEEALRGTGQLPKFSADLFQVPWGDGSPHYLIPTAEVPLTNTVRDSVLKESQLPIRLTAHSPCFRSEAGSYGRDVKGLIRQHQFDKVELVQIVHPEQSYLALEELTQQAEQILQLLELPYRVMLLCTKDMGFGASKTYDLEVWLPGQNTYREISSCSNCEAFQARRMKARFKGATGANQFVHTLNGSGVAVGRALVAVLENYQQADGSVRIPEVLQPYMAGMKTLSSKG
;
A
#
# COMPACT_ATOMS: atom_id res chain seq x y z
N LEU A 1 5.54 -3.61 -22.54
CA LEU A 1 4.96 -2.26 -22.74
C LEU A 1 5.91 -1.17 -22.23
N GLY A 2 6.28 -1.16 -20.95
CA GLY A 2 7.20 -0.13 -20.40
C GLY A 2 8.54 0.03 -21.12
N GLU A 3 9.18 -1.07 -21.56
CA GLU A 3 10.40 -1.01 -22.39
C GLU A 3 10.13 -0.36 -23.77
N LYS A 4 9.00 -0.70 -24.41
CA LYS A 4 8.59 -0.10 -25.70
C LYS A 4 8.29 1.40 -25.57
N LEU A 5 7.84 1.84 -24.40
CA LEU A 5 7.63 3.25 -24.05
C LEU A 5 8.91 3.94 -23.57
N SER A 6 10.05 3.24 -23.57
CA SER A 6 11.34 3.71 -23.05
C SER A 6 11.27 4.26 -21.62
N GLY A 7 10.38 3.69 -20.80
CA GLY A 7 10.07 4.20 -19.46
C GLY A 7 10.26 3.19 -18.32
N LEU A 8 10.58 1.93 -18.60
CA LEU A 8 11.00 0.92 -17.62
C LEU A 8 12.30 0.25 -18.08
N ASP A 9 13.33 0.29 -17.24
CA ASP A 9 14.63 -0.34 -17.47
C ASP A 9 15.01 -1.23 -16.27
N PHE A 10 14.88 -2.54 -16.47
CA PHE A 10 15.22 -3.55 -15.46
C PHE A 10 16.70 -3.94 -15.51
N GLU A 11 17.36 -3.81 -16.65
CA GLU A 11 18.77 -4.20 -16.81
C GLU A 11 19.67 -3.20 -16.06
N THR A 12 19.43 -1.91 -16.25
CA THR A 12 20.13 -0.85 -15.53
C THR A 12 19.85 -0.92 -14.03
N ALA A 13 18.60 -1.18 -13.62
CA ALA A 13 18.27 -1.39 -12.22
C ALA A 13 19.01 -2.60 -11.63
N ALA A 14 19.13 -3.69 -12.39
CA ALA A 14 19.88 -4.87 -11.95
C ALA A 14 21.38 -4.60 -11.79
N LYS A 15 21.97 -3.74 -12.63
CA LYS A 15 23.36 -3.28 -12.46
C LYS A 15 23.56 -2.45 -11.18
N MET A 16 22.52 -1.74 -10.72
CA MET A 16 22.59 -0.87 -9.53
C MET A 16 22.28 -1.60 -8.23
N ALA A 17 21.24 -2.44 -8.21
CA ALA A 17 20.66 -2.98 -6.97
C ALA A 17 20.37 -4.50 -7.03
N GLY A 18 20.68 -5.17 -8.15
CA GLY A 18 20.34 -6.58 -8.37
C GLY A 18 18.91 -6.80 -8.87
N SER A 19 18.49 -8.07 -8.91
CA SER A 19 17.16 -8.44 -9.41
C SER A 19 16.01 -7.85 -8.59
N ARG A 20 14.81 -7.77 -9.17
CA ARG A 20 13.58 -7.27 -8.51
C ARG A 20 13.61 -5.79 -8.10
N PHE A 21 14.42 -5.01 -8.80
CA PHE A 21 14.36 -3.56 -8.83
C PHE A 21 14.01 -3.08 -10.25
N SER A 22 13.55 -1.84 -10.35
CA SER A 22 13.23 -1.21 -11.62
C SER A 22 13.68 0.25 -11.65
N LEU A 23 14.13 0.70 -12.82
CA LEU A 23 14.38 2.11 -13.10
C LEU A 23 13.23 2.61 -13.97
N MET A 24 12.55 3.68 -13.52
CA MET A 24 11.49 4.32 -14.28
C MET A 24 11.96 5.68 -14.81
N SER A 25 11.59 6.01 -16.03
CA SER A 25 11.94 7.30 -16.65
C SER A 25 10.79 7.86 -17.51
N GLY A 26 10.93 9.14 -17.89
CA GLY A 26 10.01 9.80 -18.83
C GLY A 26 8.55 9.78 -18.41
N GLY A 27 7.65 9.62 -19.39
CA GLY A 27 6.21 9.63 -19.18
C GLY A 27 5.69 8.51 -18.26
N VAL A 28 6.39 7.36 -18.20
CA VAL A 28 6.03 6.26 -17.28
C VAL A 28 6.32 6.63 -15.83
N ALA A 29 7.49 7.21 -15.53
CA ALA A 29 7.79 7.73 -14.19
C ALA A 29 6.82 8.85 -13.78
N ARG A 30 6.42 9.70 -14.75
CA ARG A 30 5.39 10.73 -14.52
C ARG A 30 4.03 10.11 -14.18
N LEU A 31 3.61 9.09 -14.93
CA LEU A 31 2.35 8.37 -14.67
C LEU A 31 2.35 7.68 -13.31
N HIS A 32 3.48 7.06 -12.92
CA HIS A 32 3.66 6.49 -11.58
C HIS A 32 3.42 7.54 -10.49
N ARG A 33 4.03 8.72 -10.62
CA ARG A 33 3.79 9.84 -9.70
C ARG A 33 2.34 10.36 -9.77
N ALA A 34 1.76 10.46 -10.96
CA ALA A 34 0.37 10.91 -11.13
C ALA A 34 -0.62 9.99 -10.41
N LEU A 35 -0.42 8.68 -10.48
CA LEU A 35 -1.20 7.68 -9.72
C LEU A 35 -1.12 7.95 -8.22
N THR A 36 0.10 8.13 -7.68
CA THR A 36 0.29 8.45 -6.26
C THR A 36 -0.46 9.71 -5.84
N GLN A 37 -0.32 10.81 -6.60
CA GLN A 37 -0.94 12.08 -6.26
C GLN A 37 -2.47 11.99 -6.33
N PHE A 38 -3.00 11.36 -7.37
CA PHE A 38 -4.43 11.09 -7.52
C PHE A 38 -5.01 10.28 -6.34
N MET A 39 -4.29 9.25 -5.90
CA MET A 39 -4.69 8.44 -4.75
C MET A 39 -4.71 9.28 -3.46
N LEU A 40 -3.62 9.99 -3.15
CA LEU A 40 -3.54 10.87 -1.98
C LEU A 40 -4.67 11.91 -1.97
N ASP A 41 -4.83 12.66 -3.07
CA ASP A 41 -5.87 13.69 -3.20
C ASP A 41 -7.27 13.10 -3.03
N THR A 42 -7.53 11.91 -3.56
CA THR A 42 -8.80 11.23 -3.37
C THR A 42 -9.05 10.90 -1.89
N HIS A 43 -8.08 10.32 -1.20
CA HIS A 43 -8.26 9.92 0.20
C HIS A 43 -8.31 11.11 1.16
N THR A 44 -7.53 12.15 0.93
CA THR A 44 -7.48 13.33 1.80
C THR A 44 -8.69 14.25 1.57
N GLN A 45 -9.06 14.51 0.31
CA GLN A 45 -10.10 15.47 -0.02
C GLN A 45 -11.51 14.87 0.03
N LYS A 46 -11.67 13.55 -0.21
CA LYS A 46 -13.00 12.91 -0.27
C LYS A 46 -13.27 11.91 0.84
N HIS A 47 -12.25 11.21 1.34
CA HIS A 47 -12.43 10.12 2.31
C HIS A 47 -12.07 10.50 3.76
N GLY A 48 -11.61 11.75 3.98
CA GLY A 48 -11.37 12.31 5.31
C GLY A 48 -10.10 11.82 5.99
N TYR A 49 -9.10 11.35 5.23
CA TYR A 49 -7.81 10.96 5.78
C TYR A 49 -6.90 12.16 5.98
N THR A 50 -6.13 12.14 7.07
CA THR A 50 -5.03 13.09 7.28
C THR A 50 -3.77 12.56 6.60
N GLU A 51 -3.20 13.36 5.70
CA GLU A 51 -1.94 13.02 5.04
C GLU A 51 -0.75 13.11 6.01
N CYS A 52 0.12 12.12 5.96
CA CYS A 52 1.28 12.00 6.83
C CYS A 52 2.55 11.75 6.02
N TYR A 53 3.61 12.49 6.33
CA TYR A 53 4.98 12.11 5.97
C TYR A 53 5.58 11.31 7.13
N VAL A 54 6.04 10.09 6.87
CA VAL A 54 6.48 9.14 7.91
C VAL A 54 7.94 8.73 7.75
N PRO A 55 8.63 8.33 8.84
CA PRO A 55 9.95 7.72 8.74
C PRO A 55 9.91 6.39 7.97
N TYR A 56 10.86 6.18 7.05
CA TYR A 56 11.01 4.90 6.33
C TYR A 56 11.93 3.92 7.03
N VAL A 57 12.68 4.39 8.03
CA VAL A 57 13.49 3.58 8.93
C VAL A 57 12.81 3.64 10.30
N VAL A 58 12.51 2.46 10.86
CA VAL A 58 11.79 2.34 12.13
C VAL A 58 12.56 1.46 13.12
N LEU A 59 12.27 1.68 14.39
CA LEU A 59 12.75 0.87 15.49
C LEU A 59 12.10 -0.53 15.48
N GLU A 60 12.76 -1.49 16.11
CA GLU A 60 12.26 -2.85 16.29
C GLU A 60 10.88 -2.89 16.98
N GLU A 61 10.65 -2.02 17.96
CA GLU A 61 9.40 -1.96 18.72
C GLU A 61 8.21 -1.62 17.83
N ALA A 62 8.42 -0.82 16.77
CA ALA A 62 7.36 -0.50 15.83
C ALA A 62 6.87 -1.74 15.08
N LEU A 63 7.82 -2.55 14.60
CA LEU A 63 7.55 -3.82 13.91
C LEU A 63 6.97 -4.88 14.84
N ARG A 64 7.33 -4.88 16.12
CA ARG A 64 6.69 -5.73 17.14
C ARG A 64 5.24 -5.33 17.40
N GLY A 65 4.97 -4.02 17.37
CA GLY A 65 3.64 -3.43 17.51
C GLY A 65 2.66 -3.90 16.44
N THR A 66 3.06 -3.79 15.17
CA THR A 66 2.23 -4.16 14.01
C THR A 66 2.31 -5.63 13.61
N GLY A 67 3.20 -6.41 14.24
CA GLY A 67 3.20 -7.87 14.17
C GLY A 67 4.15 -8.49 13.14
N GLN A 68 4.98 -7.68 12.47
CA GLN A 68 6.06 -8.18 11.61
C GLN A 68 7.08 -8.98 12.43
N LEU A 69 7.45 -8.49 13.61
CA LEU A 69 8.34 -9.21 14.52
C LEU A 69 7.57 -9.97 15.62
N PRO A 70 8.05 -11.17 16.00
CA PRO A 70 9.32 -11.81 15.57
C PRO A 70 9.21 -12.71 14.33
N LYS A 71 7.99 -12.99 13.82
CA LYS A 71 7.73 -14.08 12.86
C LYS A 71 8.29 -13.82 11.45
N PHE A 72 8.28 -12.58 11.00
CA PHE A 72 8.59 -12.19 9.62
C PHE A 72 9.92 -11.44 9.51
N SER A 73 10.89 -11.73 10.38
CA SER A 73 12.21 -11.08 10.35
C SER A 73 12.93 -11.26 9.02
N ALA A 74 12.78 -12.43 8.39
CA ALA A 74 13.38 -12.74 7.09
C ALA A 74 12.84 -11.87 5.95
N ASP A 75 11.63 -11.29 6.10
CA ASP A 75 10.99 -10.45 5.08
C ASP A 75 11.44 -8.98 5.14
N LEU A 76 12.22 -8.60 6.16
CA LEU A 76 12.60 -7.22 6.46
C LEU A 76 14.05 -6.94 6.03
N PHE A 77 14.30 -5.69 5.62
CA PHE A 77 15.66 -5.17 5.47
C PHE A 77 16.08 -4.47 6.76
N GLN A 78 17.12 -5.01 7.41
CA GLN A 78 17.75 -4.37 8.58
C GLN A 78 18.80 -3.36 8.13
N VAL A 79 18.81 -2.20 8.78
CA VAL A 79 19.75 -1.09 8.55
C VAL A 79 20.73 -1.04 9.72
N PRO A 80 22.06 -1.09 9.46
CA PRO A 80 23.05 -0.83 10.49
C PRO A 80 22.90 0.59 11.05
N TRP A 81 22.89 0.73 12.37
CA TRP A 81 22.81 2.02 13.05
C TRP A 81 24.09 2.32 13.82
N GLY A 82 24.40 3.61 14.01
CA GLY A 82 25.71 4.05 14.52
C GLY A 82 26.09 3.51 15.91
N ASP A 83 25.10 3.20 16.75
CA ASP A 83 25.27 2.64 18.10
C ASP A 83 25.04 1.11 18.15
N GLY A 84 24.84 0.46 16.99
CA GLY A 84 24.57 -0.97 16.88
C GLY A 84 23.11 -1.37 17.14
N SER A 85 22.21 -0.42 17.42
CA SER A 85 20.79 -0.72 17.64
C SER A 85 20.08 -1.15 16.34
N PRO A 86 19.16 -2.14 16.40
CA PRO A 86 18.51 -2.65 15.21
C PRO A 86 17.46 -1.67 14.67
N HIS A 87 17.68 -1.21 13.44
CA HIS A 87 16.75 -0.40 12.68
C HIS A 87 16.33 -1.14 11.41
N TYR A 88 15.15 -0.82 10.88
CA TYR A 88 14.59 -1.56 9.75
C TYR A 88 13.92 -0.62 8.75
N LEU A 89 14.05 -0.92 7.46
CA LEU A 89 13.23 -0.30 6.43
C LEU A 89 11.78 -0.81 6.54
N ILE A 90 10.82 0.08 6.35
CA ILE A 90 9.40 -0.27 6.46
C ILE A 90 8.94 -1.16 5.29
N PRO A 91 8.20 -2.26 5.54
CA PRO A 91 7.57 -3.06 4.49
C PRO A 91 6.22 -2.49 4.02
N THR A 92 5.73 -1.47 4.71
CA THR A 92 4.48 -0.73 4.47
C THR A 92 4.40 0.48 5.40
N ALA A 93 3.76 1.57 4.98
CA ALA A 93 3.45 2.72 5.83
C ALA A 93 2.49 2.38 6.99
N GLU A 94 1.80 1.24 6.95
CA GLU A 94 1.03 0.71 8.08
C GLU A 94 1.86 0.69 9.38
N VAL A 95 3.14 0.30 9.28
CA VAL A 95 4.03 0.17 10.44
C VAL A 95 4.15 1.52 11.17
N PRO A 96 4.68 2.59 10.56
CA PRO A 96 4.80 3.88 11.25
C PRO A 96 3.43 4.52 11.55
N LEU A 97 2.45 4.43 10.65
CA LEU A 97 1.13 5.07 10.85
C LEU A 97 0.37 4.49 12.04
N THR A 98 0.32 3.17 12.16
CA THR A 98 -0.40 2.53 13.27
C THR A 98 0.33 2.75 14.60
N ASN A 99 1.67 2.88 14.58
CA ASN A 99 2.47 3.17 15.77
C ASN A 99 2.34 4.62 16.27
N THR A 100 1.65 5.51 15.55
CA THR A 100 1.36 6.87 16.05
C THR A 100 0.57 6.89 17.37
N VAL A 101 -0.17 5.81 17.64
CA VAL A 101 -0.96 5.63 18.88
C VAL A 101 -0.31 4.66 19.88
N ARG A 102 0.95 4.24 19.65
CA ARG A 102 1.66 3.35 20.59
C ARG A 102 1.81 4.01 21.96
N ASP A 103 1.64 3.20 23.01
CA ASP A 103 1.71 3.58 24.42
C ASP A 103 0.81 4.77 24.82
N SER A 104 -0.27 4.99 24.06
CA SER A 104 -1.21 6.10 24.29
C SER A 104 -2.54 5.67 24.91
N VAL A 105 -3.18 6.61 25.61
CA VAL A 105 -4.59 6.53 26.02
C VAL A 105 -5.33 7.70 25.37
N LEU A 106 -6.02 7.41 24.28
CA LEU A 106 -6.78 8.37 23.49
C LEU A 106 -8.08 8.77 24.21
N LYS A 107 -8.61 9.96 23.90
CA LYS A 107 -10.00 10.30 24.20
C LYS A 107 -10.89 9.65 23.15
N GLU A 108 -12.05 9.15 23.56
CA GLU A 108 -13.03 8.55 22.64
C GLU A 108 -13.43 9.52 21.51
N SER A 109 -13.53 10.82 21.80
CA SER A 109 -13.83 11.86 20.82
C SER A 109 -12.75 12.07 19.74
N GLN A 110 -11.59 11.43 19.86
CA GLN A 110 -10.55 11.44 18.80
C GLN A 110 -10.78 10.33 17.78
N LEU A 111 -11.67 9.37 18.06
CA LEU A 111 -11.95 8.25 17.16
C LEU A 111 -13.13 8.60 16.21
N PRO A 112 -13.09 8.17 14.94
CA PRO A 112 -11.99 7.44 14.31
C PRO A 112 -10.82 8.37 13.93
N ILE A 113 -9.59 7.89 14.09
CA ILE A 113 -8.39 8.52 13.50
C ILE A 113 -8.16 7.87 12.13
N ARG A 114 -8.06 8.68 11.08
CA ARG A 114 -7.84 8.22 9.70
C ARG A 114 -6.55 8.85 9.15
N LEU A 115 -5.55 8.02 8.89
CA LEU A 115 -4.24 8.46 8.42
C LEU A 115 -3.91 7.84 7.07
N THR A 116 -3.32 8.62 6.16
CA THR A 116 -2.81 8.12 4.89
C THR A 116 -1.38 8.59 4.65
N ALA A 117 -0.59 7.78 3.97
CA ALA A 117 0.76 8.15 3.56
C ALA A 117 1.11 7.46 2.24
N HIS A 118 1.82 8.18 1.38
CA HIS A 118 2.62 7.59 0.32
C HIS A 118 4.01 7.26 0.88
N SER A 119 4.46 6.03 0.70
CA SER A 119 5.85 5.67 1.00
C SER A 119 6.40 4.63 0.03
N PRO A 120 7.73 4.61 -0.18
CA PRO A 120 8.39 3.39 -0.63
C PRO A 120 8.22 2.30 0.45
N CYS A 121 8.08 1.07 0.00
CA CYS A 121 7.92 -0.13 0.82
C CYS A 121 9.00 -1.12 0.45
N PHE A 122 9.65 -1.73 1.46
CA PHE A 122 10.80 -2.60 1.28
C PHE A 122 10.53 -4.01 1.80
N ARG A 123 10.63 -5.02 0.92
CA ARG A 123 10.40 -6.43 1.27
C ARG A 123 11.49 -7.31 0.68
N SER A 124 12.07 -8.20 1.48
CA SER A 124 13.10 -9.12 0.99
C SER A 124 12.53 -10.18 0.04
N GLU A 125 11.21 -10.38 0.04
CA GLU A 125 10.51 -11.38 -0.78
C GLU A 125 11.11 -12.80 -0.62
N ALA A 126 11.54 -13.13 0.61
CA ALA A 126 12.11 -14.42 0.94
C ALA A 126 11.13 -15.56 0.60
N GLY A 127 11.65 -16.65 0.02
CA GLY A 127 10.83 -17.80 -0.37
C GLY A 127 10.05 -17.66 -1.69
N SER A 128 10.18 -16.54 -2.42
CA SER A 128 9.51 -16.31 -3.72
C SER A 128 10.29 -16.83 -4.95
N TYR A 129 11.14 -17.84 -4.78
CA TYR A 129 12.07 -18.31 -5.83
C TYR A 129 11.31 -18.70 -7.11
N GLY A 130 11.65 -18.06 -8.24
CA GLY A 130 11.07 -18.33 -9.55
C GLY A 130 9.68 -17.74 -9.83
N ARG A 131 8.99 -17.13 -8.84
CA ARG A 131 7.66 -16.50 -9.06
C ARG A 131 7.78 -15.01 -9.34
N ASP A 132 7.05 -14.53 -10.36
CA ASP A 132 6.93 -13.11 -10.72
C ASP A 132 8.29 -12.39 -10.78
N VAL A 133 9.30 -13.04 -11.36
CA VAL A 133 10.70 -12.54 -11.37
C VAL A 133 10.87 -11.36 -12.32
N LYS A 134 9.99 -11.24 -13.33
CA LYS A 134 10.01 -10.17 -14.34
C LYS A 134 8.82 -9.23 -14.15
N GLY A 135 9.03 -7.93 -14.37
CA GLY A 135 8.00 -6.90 -14.27
C GLY A 135 7.88 -6.29 -12.87
N LEU A 136 6.77 -5.58 -12.61
CA LEU A 136 6.58 -4.76 -11.40
C LEU A 136 5.67 -5.39 -10.34
N ILE A 137 5.18 -6.62 -10.55
CA ILE A 137 4.22 -7.26 -9.64
C ILE A 137 4.85 -7.60 -8.27
N ARG A 138 6.13 -8.03 -8.29
CA ARG A 138 6.90 -8.41 -7.11
C ARG A 138 8.30 -7.79 -7.16
N GLN A 139 8.52 -6.78 -6.33
CA GLN A 139 9.76 -6.00 -6.26
C GLN A 139 10.26 -5.92 -4.82
N HIS A 140 11.56 -5.73 -4.62
CA HIS A 140 12.12 -5.45 -3.29
C HIS A 140 11.76 -4.06 -2.79
N GLN A 141 11.55 -3.12 -3.72
CA GLN A 141 11.08 -1.77 -3.46
C GLN A 141 9.89 -1.45 -4.35
N PHE A 142 8.80 -0.97 -3.75
CA PHE A 142 7.62 -0.50 -4.47
C PHE A 142 6.92 0.61 -3.69
N ASP A 143 6.20 1.49 -4.39
CA ASP A 143 5.43 2.55 -3.74
C ASP A 143 4.00 2.10 -3.45
N LYS A 144 3.47 2.60 -2.33
CA LYS A 144 2.09 2.35 -1.90
C LYS A 144 1.51 3.62 -1.25
N VAL A 145 0.24 3.89 -1.52
CA VAL A 145 -0.57 4.80 -0.71
C VAL A 145 -1.33 3.94 0.30
N GLU A 146 -1.03 4.12 1.58
CA GLU A 146 -1.64 3.33 2.66
C GLU A 146 -2.78 4.09 3.33
N LEU A 147 -3.79 3.36 3.75
CA LEU A 147 -4.89 3.84 4.59
C LEU A 147 -4.81 3.11 5.93
N VAL A 148 -4.79 3.87 7.03
CA VAL A 148 -4.87 3.32 8.40
C VAL A 148 -6.03 3.98 9.13
N GLN A 149 -6.84 3.16 9.78
CA GLN A 149 -7.88 3.64 10.70
C GLN A 149 -7.66 3.10 12.11
N ILE A 150 -7.72 3.97 13.10
CA ILE A 150 -7.80 3.61 14.53
C ILE A 150 -9.20 3.96 15.01
N VAL A 151 -9.96 2.96 15.44
CA VAL A 151 -11.41 3.09 15.63
C VAL A 151 -11.89 2.50 16.94
N HIS A 152 -13.11 2.89 17.32
CA HIS A 152 -13.84 2.24 18.42
C HIS A 152 -14.11 0.76 18.07
N PRO A 153 -13.95 -0.20 19.00
CA PRO A 153 -14.14 -1.63 18.72
C PRO A 153 -15.48 -1.98 18.06
N GLU A 154 -16.57 -1.36 18.50
CA GLU A 154 -17.91 -1.59 17.96
C GLU A 154 -18.09 -1.15 16.51
N GLN A 155 -17.22 -0.27 16.01
CA GLN A 155 -17.29 0.28 14.65
C GLN A 155 -16.33 -0.41 13.68
N SER A 156 -15.46 -1.32 14.14
CA SER A 156 -14.35 -1.82 13.31
C SER A 156 -14.79 -2.59 12.08
N TYR A 157 -15.88 -3.36 12.16
CA TYR A 157 -16.36 -4.11 10.99
C TYR A 157 -17.01 -3.20 9.95
N LEU A 158 -17.72 -2.16 10.37
CA LEU A 158 -18.23 -1.13 9.45
C LEU A 158 -17.09 -0.33 8.83
N ALA A 159 -16.07 0.02 9.62
CA ALA A 159 -14.87 0.67 9.13
C ALA A 159 -14.11 -0.17 8.08
N LEU A 160 -14.13 -1.50 8.18
CA LEU A 160 -13.53 -2.38 7.17
C LEU A 160 -14.26 -2.32 5.83
N GLU A 161 -15.60 -2.35 5.85
CA GLU A 161 -16.39 -2.24 4.63
C GLU A 161 -16.17 -0.87 3.97
N GLU A 162 -16.12 0.22 4.76
CA GLU A 162 -15.81 1.57 4.26
C GLU A 162 -14.39 1.66 3.68
N LEU A 163 -13.38 1.15 4.40
CA LEU A 163 -11.98 1.14 3.96
C LEU A 163 -11.82 0.38 2.63
N THR A 164 -12.51 -0.76 2.49
CA THR A 164 -12.48 -1.57 1.26
C THR A 164 -13.10 -0.79 0.10
N GLN A 165 -14.27 -0.19 0.30
CA GLN A 165 -14.94 0.64 -0.71
C GLN A 165 -14.09 1.85 -1.13
N GLN A 166 -13.38 2.47 -0.20
CA GLN A 166 -12.48 3.59 -0.50
C GLN A 166 -11.30 3.18 -1.38
N ALA A 167 -10.77 1.96 -1.22
CA ALA A 167 -9.77 1.39 -2.11
C ALA A 167 -10.36 0.99 -3.47
N GLU A 168 -11.58 0.43 -3.50
CA GLU A 168 -12.32 0.14 -4.73
C GLU A 168 -12.59 1.40 -5.56
N GLN A 169 -12.91 2.52 -4.91
CA GLN A 169 -13.20 3.79 -5.56
C GLN A 169 -12.03 4.27 -6.45
N ILE A 170 -10.77 3.98 -6.06
CA ILE A 170 -9.59 4.26 -6.87
C ILE A 170 -9.63 3.46 -8.19
N LEU A 171 -9.93 2.16 -8.12
CA LEU A 171 -10.02 1.29 -9.30
C LEU A 171 -11.20 1.69 -10.19
N GLN A 172 -12.34 2.04 -9.59
CA GLN A 172 -13.54 2.50 -10.31
C GLN A 172 -13.29 3.81 -11.06
N LEU A 173 -12.66 4.80 -10.41
CA LEU A 173 -12.30 6.08 -11.04
C LEU A 173 -11.26 5.93 -12.15
N LEU A 174 -10.38 4.93 -12.02
CA LEU A 174 -9.43 4.54 -13.05
C LEU A 174 -10.04 3.58 -14.10
N GLU A 175 -11.34 3.28 -14.01
CA GLU A 175 -12.08 2.33 -14.86
C GLU A 175 -11.38 0.98 -15.06
N LEU A 176 -10.69 0.49 -14.03
CA LEU A 176 -9.98 -0.79 -14.06
C LEU A 176 -10.93 -1.91 -13.62
N PRO A 177 -11.14 -2.96 -14.44
CA PRO A 177 -11.92 -4.11 -14.01
C PRO A 177 -11.26 -4.83 -12.84
N TYR A 178 -12.02 -5.14 -11.80
CA TYR A 178 -11.51 -5.79 -10.60
C TYR A 178 -12.55 -6.72 -9.97
N ARG A 179 -12.13 -7.52 -9.00
CA ARG A 179 -12.99 -8.31 -8.12
C ARG A 179 -12.58 -8.14 -6.66
N VAL A 180 -13.54 -8.31 -5.75
CA VAL A 180 -13.32 -8.31 -4.30
C VAL A 180 -13.35 -9.75 -3.79
N MET A 181 -12.33 -10.15 -3.06
CA MET A 181 -12.18 -11.50 -2.52
C MET A 181 -12.15 -11.44 -1.00
N LEU A 182 -13.13 -12.06 -0.33
CA LEU A 182 -13.01 -12.35 1.10
C LEU A 182 -12.03 -13.52 1.29
N LEU A 183 -10.93 -13.29 2.03
CA LEU A 183 -9.92 -14.32 2.21
C LEU A 183 -10.38 -15.44 3.13
N CYS A 184 -9.99 -16.67 2.80
CA CYS A 184 -10.19 -17.81 3.68
C CYS A 184 -9.18 -17.77 4.83
N THR A 185 -9.46 -18.52 5.91
CA THR A 185 -8.65 -18.50 7.14
C THR A 185 -7.17 -18.84 6.94
N LYS A 186 -6.84 -19.66 5.93
CA LYS A 186 -5.46 -20.06 5.63
C LYS A 186 -4.65 -18.96 4.94
N ASP A 187 -5.31 -18.08 4.19
CA ASP A 187 -4.66 -17.07 3.35
C ASP A 187 -4.66 -15.67 4.01
N MET A 188 -5.30 -15.52 5.17
CA MET A 188 -5.26 -14.26 5.93
C MET A 188 -3.87 -13.97 6.53
N GLY A 189 -3.54 -12.68 6.59
CA GLY A 189 -2.34 -12.19 7.26
C GLY A 189 -2.35 -12.47 8.77
N PHE A 190 -1.17 -12.64 9.36
CA PHE A 190 -1.02 -13.07 10.76
C PHE A 190 -1.73 -12.18 11.80
N GLY A 191 -1.85 -10.87 11.53
CA GLY A 191 -2.47 -9.91 12.44
C GLY A 191 -3.94 -9.61 12.12
N ALA A 192 -4.53 -10.21 11.09
CA ALA A 192 -5.89 -9.88 10.63
C ALA A 192 -6.92 -10.85 11.21
N SER A 193 -8.11 -10.32 11.55
CA SER A 193 -9.30 -11.10 11.88
C SER A 193 -10.21 -11.31 10.66
N LYS A 194 -10.20 -10.35 9.73
CA LYS A 194 -10.93 -10.39 8.45
C LYS A 194 -10.18 -9.56 7.42
N THR A 195 -10.03 -10.09 6.20
CA THR A 195 -9.33 -9.44 5.10
C THR A 195 -10.11 -9.55 3.80
N TYR A 196 -10.19 -8.44 3.06
CA TYR A 196 -10.61 -8.40 1.66
C TYR A 196 -9.42 -8.06 0.77
N ASP A 197 -9.22 -8.86 -0.28
CA ASP A 197 -8.29 -8.52 -1.35
C ASP A 197 -9.06 -7.94 -2.53
N LEU A 198 -8.57 -6.83 -3.07
CA LEU A 198 -8.97 -6.32 -4.37
C LEU A 198 -7.99 -6.88 -5.39
N GLU A 199 -8.51 -7.56 -6.41
CA GLU A 199 -7.70 -8.08 -7.50
C GLU A 199 -8.09 -7.42 -8.82
N VAL A 200 -7.12 -6.81 -9.50
CA VAL A 200 -7.30 -6.12 -10.77
C VAL A 200 -7.04 -7.04 -11.95
N TRP A 201 -7.82 -6.88 -13.01
CA TRP A 201 -7.64 -7.62 -14.26
C TRP A 201 -6.38 -7.19 -15.00
N LEU A 202 -5.54 -8.16 -15.38
CA LEU A 202 -4.35 -7.94 -16.20
C LEU A 202 -4.50 -8.68 -17.54
N PRO A 203 -4.86 -7.99 -18.63
CA PRO A 203 -5.05 -8.59 -19.95
C PRO A 203 -3.86 -9.43 -20.44
N GLY A 204 -2.63 -8.97 -20.19
CA GLY A 204 -1.42 -9.68 -20.62
C GLY A 204 -1.19 -11.01 -19.88
N GLN A 205 -1.81 -11.17 -18.71
CA GLN A 205 -1.74 -12.39 -17.90
C GLN A 205 -3.04 -13.21 -17.92
N ASN A 206 -4.10 -12.71 -18.57
CA ASN A 206 -5.42 -13.32 -18.63
C ASN A 206 -5.95 -13.76 -17.25
N THR A 207 -5.76 -12.91 -16.23
CA THR A 207 -6.11 -13.25 -14.85
C THR A 207 -6.22 -11.99 -13.97
N TYR A 208 -6.82 -12.17 -12.80
CA TYR A 208 -6.84 -11.15 -11.75
C TYR A 208 -5.59 -11.27 -10.87
N ARG A 209 -5.03 -10.12 -10.45
CA ARG A 209 -3.90 -10.03 -9.52
C ARG A 209 -4.23 -9.06 -8.40
N GLU A 210 -3.92 -9.44 -7.17
CA GLU A 210 -4.04 -8.58 -6.00
C GLU A 210 -3.39 -7.21 -6.26
N ILE A 211 -4.11 -6.13 -5.95
CA ILE A 211 -3.65 -4.73 -6.02
C ILE A 211 -3.84 -4.00 -4.68
N SER A 212 -4.73 -4.51 -3.84
CA SER A 212 -4.94 -4.05 -2.48
C SER A 212 -5.33 -5.22 -1.58
N SER A 213 -4.94 -5.11 -0.31
CA SER A 213 -5.42 -5.94 0.78
C SER A 213 -5.89 -5.02 1.91
N CYS A 214 -7.12 -5.24 2.38
CA CYS A 214 -7.83 -4.43 3.37
C CYS A 214 -8.20 -5.29 4.56
N SER A 215 -7.68 -4.99 5.75
CA SER A 215 -7.76 -5.85 6.93
C SER A 215 -8.30 -5.12 8.16
N ASN A 216 -9.13 -5.82 8.93
CA ASN A 216 -9.41 -5.51 10.32
C ASN A 216 -8.51 -6.36 11.21
N CYS A 217 -7.71 -5.72 12.07
CA CYS A 217 -6.83 -6.40 13.01
C CYS A 217 -7.43 -6.53 14.41
N GLU A 218 -8.66 -6.05 14.61
CA GLU A 218 -9.28 -5.87 15.92
C GLU A 218 -8.28 -5.26 16.92
N ALA A 219 -8.22 -5.81 18.13
CA ALA A 219 -7.29 -5.37 19.16
C ALA A 219 -5.88 -5.99 19.04
N PHE A 220 -5.55 -6.77 18.00
CA PHE A 220 -4.28 -7.51 17.93
C PHE A 220 -3.06 -6.60 18.04
N GLN A 221 -2.99 -5.59 17.17
CA GLN A 221 -1.89 -4.62 17.16
C GLN A 221 -2.00 -3.67 18.36
N ALA A 222 -3.22 -3.23 18.69
CA ALA A 222 -3.46 -2.35 19.84
C ALA A 222 -2.96 -2.93 21.17
N ARG A 223 -3.11 -4.25 21.38
CA ARG A 223 -2.58 -4.95 22.57
C ARG A 223 -1.05 -4.93 22.61
N ARG A 224 -0.39 -5.19 21.47
CA ARG A 224 1.08 -5.15 21.35
C ARG A 224 1.63 -3.75 21.58
N MET A 225 0.93 -2.75 21.06
CA MET A 225 1.31 -1.34 21.17
C MET A 225 0.80 -0.67 22.45
N LYS A 226 0.02 -1.35 23.30
CA LYS A 226 -0.68 -0.76 24.45
C LYS A 226 -1.54 0.48 24.10
N ALA A 227 -2.05 0.54 22.87
CA ALA A 227 -2.88 1.64 22.37
C ALA A 227 -4.32 1.49 22.88
N ARG A 228 -4.78 2.46 23.68
CA ARG A 228 -6.08 2.41 24.35
C ARG A 228 -6.85 3.69 24.14
N PHE A 229 -8.13 3.67 24.47
CA PHE A 229 -8.93 4.87 24.66
C PHE A 229 -9.66 4.82 26.01
N LYS A 230 -10.05 5.99 26.52
CA LYS A 230 -10.87 6.13 27.72
C LYS A 230 -12.34 5.96 27.31
N GLY A 231 -12.96 4.83 27.66
CA GLY A 231 -14.36 4.57 27.34
C GLY A 231 -15.32 5.31 28.26
N ALA A 232 -16.62 5.30 27.92
CA ALA A 232 -17.69 6.00 28.65
C ALA A 232 -17.76 5.70 30.16
N THR A 233 -17.38 4.49 30.60
CA THR A 233 -17.35 4.10 32.02
C THR A 233 -16.10 4.58 32.77
N GLY A 234 -15.19 5.24 32.08
CA GLY A 234 -13.88 5.63 32.60
C GLY A 234 -12.85 4.50 32.61
N ALA A 235 -13.18 3.29 32.16
CA ALA A 235 -12.21 2.21 31.99
C ALA A 235 -11.42 2.40 30.68
N ASN A 236 -10.13 2.03 30.69
CA ASN A 236 -9.33 2.01 29.47
C ASN A 236 -9.66 0.75 28.67
N GLN A 237 -9.97 0.92 27.39
CA GLN A 237 -10.23 -0.17 26.46
C GLN A 237 -9.25 -0.10 25.28
N PHE A 238 -8.96 -1.23 24.65
CA PHE A 238 -8.13 -1.23 23.45
C PHE A 238 -8.92 -0.72 22.26
N VAL A 239 -8.29 0.11 21.43
CA VAL A 239 -8.82 0.47 20.11
C VAL A 239 -8.76 -0.74 19.17
N HIS A 240 -9.52 -0.69 18.08
CA HIS A 240 -9.28 -1.57 16.93
C HIS A 240 -8.46 -0.84 15.87
N THR A 241 -7.61 -1.57 15.17
CA THR A 241 -6.79 -1.04 14.07
C THR A 241 -7.17 -1.70 12.75
N LEU A 242 -7.19 -0.90 11.69
CA LEU A 242 -7.43 -1.33 10.33
C LEU A 242 -6.38 -0.74 9.41
N ASN A 243 -6.07 -1.47 8.35
CA ASN A 243 -5.20 -1.00 7.29
C ASN A 243 -5.66 -1.51 5.93
N GLY A 244 -5.40 -0.72 4.90
CA GLY A 244 -5.75 -1.05 3.53
C GLY A 244 -4.82 -0.36 2.54
N SER A 245 -4.53 -1.01 1.42
CA SER A 245 -3.81 -0.35 0.33
C SER A 245 -4.81 0.50 -0.48
N GLY A 246 -4.54 1.80 -0.67
CA GLY A 246 -5.37 2.70 -1.47
C GLY A 246 -4.71 3.24 -2.75
N VAL A 247 -3.88 2.54 -3.51
CA VAL A 247 -3.55 1.11 -3.63
C VAL A 247 -2.03 0.94 -3.78
N ALA A 248 -1.53 -0.26 -4.12
CA ALA A 248 -0.12 -0.44 -4.50
C ALA A 248 0.17 0.24 -5.86
N VAL A 249 0.95 1.33 -5.85
CA VAL A 249 1.14 2.23 -7.02
C VAL A 249 1.80 1.50 -8.19
N GLY A 250 2.82 0.68 -7.92
CA GLY A 250 3.50 -0.10 -8.96
C GLY A 250 2.56 -1.09 -9.66
N ARG A 251 1.64 -1.73 -8.92
CA ARG A 251 0.65 -2.65 -9.50
C ARG A 251 -0.45 -1.89 -10.25
N ALA A 252 -0.87 -0.73 -9.75
CA ALA A 252 -1.77 0.17 -10.48
C ALA A 252 -1.18 0.64 -11.81
N LEU A 253 0.12 0.95 -11.84
CA LEU A 253 0.82 1.30 -13.07
C LEU A 253 0.76 0.15 -14.08
N VAL A 254 1.02 -1.09 -13.67
CA VAL A 254 0.89 -2.27 -14.56
C VAL A 254 -0.54 -2.37 -15.10
N ALA A 255 -1.54 -2.26 -14.23
CA ALA A 255 -2.94 -2.35 -14.62
C ALA A 255 -3.33 -1.26 -15.63
N VAL A 256 -2.92 0.00 -15.41
CA VAL A 256 -3.17 1.09 -16.37
C VAL A 256 -2.45 0.83 -17.69
N LEU A 257 -1.16 0.46 -17.67
CA LEU A 257 -0.41 0.19 -18.90
C LEU A 257 -1.04 -0.93 -19.73
N GLU A 258 -1.50 -2.01 -19.10
CA GLU A 258 -2.09 -3.15 -19.82
C GLU A 258 -3.53 -2.91 -20.29
N ASN A 259 -4.39 -2.31 -19.45
CA ASN A 259 -5.80 -2.13 -19.78
C ASN A 259 -6.05 -0.94 -20.74
N TYR A 260 -5.14 0.04 -20.77
CA TYR A 260 -5.28 1.22 -21.64
C TYR A 260 -4.37 1.19 -22.87
N GLN A 261 -3.69 0.07 -23.15
CA GLN A 261 -2.86 -0.07 -24.35
C GLN A 261 -3.68 0.05 -25.64
N GLN A 262 -3.08 0.65 -26.66
CA GLN A 262 -3.64 0.80 -28.00
C GLN A 262 -2.91 -0.13 -28.99
N ALA A 263 -3.50 -0.33 -30.17
CA ALA A 263 -2.94 -1.23 -31.19
C ALA A 263 -1.53 -0.81 -31.67
N ASP A 264 -1.21 0.49 -31.62
CA ASP A 264 0.11 1.04 -31.99
C ASP A 264 1.15 0.95 -30.86
N GLY A 265 0.78 0.42 -29.70
CA GLY A 265 1.64 0.30 -28.51
C GLY A 265 1.69 1.55 -27.62
N SER A 266 0.96 2.62 -27.97
CA SER A 266 0.72 3.74 -27.06
C SER A 266 -0.23 3.33 -25.93
N VAL A 267 -0.28 4.12 -24.86
CA VAL A 267 -1.20 3.91 -23.73
C VAL A 267 -2.04 5.15 -23.54
N ARG A 268 -3.37 5.01 -23.58
CA ARG A 268 -4.29 6.10 -23.25
C ARG A 268 -4.21 6.42 -21.76
N ILE A 269 -4.16 7.69 -21.40
CA ILE A 269 -4.16 8.13 -20.00
C ILE A 269 -5.61 8.18 -19.50
N PRO A 270 -5.94 7.47 -18.39
CA PRO A 270 -7.26 7.59 -17.75
C PRO A 270 -7.62 9.05 -17.49
N GLU A 271 -8.88 9.43 -17.73
CA GLU A 271 -9.31 10.84 -17.68
C GLU A 271 -8.99 11.51 -16.33
N VAL A 272 -9.19 10.77 -15.23
CA VAL A 272 -8.90 11.24 -13.87
C VAL A 272 -7.41 11.53 -13.62
N LEU A 273 -6.50 10.97 -14.43
CA LEU A 273 -5.05 11.21 -14.32
C LEU A 273 -4.55 12.33 -15.23
N GLN A 274 -5.33 12.76 -16.23
CA GLN A 274 -4.90 13.79 -17.18
C GLN A 274 -4.50 15.12 -16.53
N PRO A 275 -5.20 15.62 -15.48
CA PRO A 275 -4.76 16.83 -14.77
C PRO A 275 -3.35 16.70 -14.16
N TYR A 276 -3.02 15.54 -13.58
CA TYR A 276 -1.69 15.24 -13.02
C TYR A 276 -0.63 15.02 -14.12
N MET A 277 -1.08 14.74 -15.33
CA MET A 277 -0.26 14.55 -16.53
C MET A 277 -0.16 15.81 -17.42
N ALA A 278 -0.52 17.00 -16.89
CA ALA A 278 -0.59 18.28 -17.64
C ALA A 278 -1.40 18.18 -18.94
N GLY A 279 -2.54 17.51 -18.87
CA GLY A 279 -3.46 17.34 -19.99
C GLY A 279 -3.02 16.32 -21.05
N MET A 280 -1.90 15.61 -20.84
CA MET A 280 -1.47 14.54 -21.73
C MET A 280 -2.53 13.43 -21.78
N LYS A 281 -2.96 13.07 -23.00
CA LYS A 281 -4.00 12.07 -23.25
C LYS A 281 -3.45 10.67 -23.57
N THR A 282 -2.20 10.59 -24.02
CA THR A 282 -1.55 9.36 -24.48
C THR A 282 -0.08 9.37 -24.12
N LEU A 283 0.45 8.21 -23.70
CA LEU A 283 1.87 7.94 -23.57
C LEU A 283 2.38 7.22 -24.82
N SER A 284 3.47 7.72 -25.40
CA SER A 284 4.14 7.14 -26.56
C SER A 284 5.66 7.12 -26.37
N SER A 285 6.36 6.33 -27.19
CA SER A 285 7.83 6.27 -27.16
C SER A 285 8.53 7.56 -27.63
N LYS A 286 7.80 8.50 -28.23
CA LYS A 286 8.34 9.77 -28.75
C LYS A 286 8.16 10.95 -27.79
N GLY A 287 7.71 10.71 -26.55
CA GLY A 287 7.31 11.74 -25.59
C GLY A 287 5.80 11.84 -25.45
#